data_AF-A0A1B6FEI7-F1
#
_entry.id   AF-A0A1B6FEI7-F1
#
_cell.length_a   1.000
_cell.length_b   1.000
_cell.length_c   1.000
_cell.angle_alpha   90.00
_cell.angle_beta   90.00
_cell.angle_gamma   90.00
#
_symmetry.space_group_name_H-M   'P 1'
#
loop_
_entity.id
_entity.type
_entity.pdbx_description
1 polymer ?
#
loop_
_entity_poly.entity_id
_entity_poly.type
_entity_poly.pdbx_seq_one_letter_code
_entity_poly.pdbx_strand_id
1 'polypeptide(L)'
;SGDSSLRGCFVYANPESFREACNKQVAEASGEAKEEAACNIALSYVGYCYYVHFVPIPLPDHCGKCQVGSQTLHVGESAPVKIPQKAADVVIVVEQLKDNEDIFNHLISPLVSTLKNDFKEKGIVDVNFALIGYGAPDQQWLSVYTFDGEFNKFSGSAENIYFGKEQEISKPKWSDKLQEIKK
;
A
#
# COMPACT_ATOMS: atom_id res chain seq x y z
N SER A 1 -34.45 -22.98 8.79
CA SER A 1 -33.58 -21.80 9.02
C SER A 1 -32.99 -21.37 7.68
N GLY A 2 -33.53 -20.33 7.04
CA GLY A 2 -33.20 -19.96 5.65
C GLY A 2 -32.68 -18.54 5.44
N ASP A 3 -32.61 -17.71 6.48
CA ASP A 3 -32.20 -16.30 6.39
C ASP A 3 -30.92 -16.04 7.18
N SER A 4 -29.81 -16.57 6.68
CA SER A 4 -28.47 -16.14 7.11
C SER A 4 -27.84 -15.29 6.02
N SER A 5 -27.31 -14.12 6.37
CA SER A 5 -26.48 -13.31 5.46
C SER A 5 -25.22 -14.05 4.99
N LEU A 6 -24.80 -15.09 5.72
CA LEU A 6 -23.63 -15.93 5.41
C LEU A 6 -23.95 -17.08 4.43
N ARG A 7 -25.22 -17.24 4.02
CA ARG A 7 -25.67 -18.37 3.18
C ARG A 7 -24.92 -18.53 1.87
N GLY A 8 -24.33 -17.45 1.35
CA GLY A 8 -23.55 -17.46 0.11
C GLY A 8 -22.35 -18.41 0.13
N CYS A 9 -21.87 -18.80 1.32
CA CYS A 9 -20.75 -19.73 1.45
C CYS A 9 -21.15 -21.16 1.87
N PHE A 10 -22.42 -21.43 2.18
CA PHE A 10 -22.85 -22.72 2.73
C PHE A 10 -22.58 -23.91 1.79
N VAL A 11 -22.52 -23.66 0.48
CA VAL A 11 -22.20 -24.69 -0.54
C VAL A 11 -20.72 -25.07 -0.51
N TYR A 12 -19.85 -24.20 -0.01
CA TYR A 12 -18.39 -24.37 -0.03
C TYR A 12 -17.84 -24.76 1.33
N ALA A 13 -18.37 -24.16 2.39
CA ALA A 13 -17.94 -24.39 3.77
C ALA A 13 -19.13 -24.78 4.64
N ASN A 14 -19.08 -25.97 5.27
CA ASN A 14 -20.12 -26.38 6.23
C ASN A 14 -20.10 -25.42 7.45
N PRO A 15 -21.20 -24.71 7.75
CA PRO A 15 -21.24 -23.76 8.86
C PRO A 15 -21.36 -24.42 10.24
N GLU A 16 -21.57 -25.73 10.36
CA GLU A 16 -21.91 -26.38 11.64
C GLU A 16 -20.88 -26.15 12.75
N SER A 17 -19.60 -26.36 12.50
CA SER A 17 -18.56 -26.16 13.52
C SER A 17 -18.44 -24.69 13.96
N PHE A 18 -18.64 -23.75 13.04
CA PHE A 18 -18.68 -22.32 13.36
C PHE A 18 -19.94 -21.99 14.17
N ARG A 19 -21.08 -22.58 13.84
CA ARG A 19 -22.32 -22.39 14.59
C ARG A 19 -22.22 -22.94 16.02
N GLU A 20 -21.61 -24.10 16.20
CA GLU A 20 -21.36 -24.67 17.52
C GLU A 20 -20.42 -23.77 18.35
N ALA A 21 -19.32 -23.32 17.75
CA ALA A 21 -18.40 -22.38 18.38
C ALA A 21 -19.09 -21.07 18.77
N CYS A 22 -19.94 -20.52 17.90
CA CYS A 22 -20.75 -19.34 18.19
C CYS A 22 -21.67 -19.56 19.40
N ASN A 23 -22.45 -20.64 19.39
CA ASN A 23 -23.36 -20.95 20.51
C ASN A 23 -22.61 -21.07 21.84
N LYS A 24 -21.43 -21.71 21.82
CA LYS A 24 -20.59 -21.86 23.01
C LYS A 24 -20.07 -20.51 23.51
N GLN A 25 -19.45 -19.71 22.64
CA GLN A 25 -18.88 -18.42 23.04
C GLN A 25 -19.94 -17.41 23.49
N VAL A 26 -21.10 -17.40 22.83
CA VAL A 26 -22.24 -16.54 23.23
C VAL A 26 -22.82 -16.97 24.58
N ALA A 27 -22.81 -18.27 24.90
CA ALA A 27 -23.25 -18.77 26.19
C ALA A 27 -22.27 -18.42 27.32
N GLU A 28 -20.97 -18.38 27.03
CA GLU A 28 -19.91 -18.02 27.98
C GLU A 28 -19.79 -16.50 28.19
N ALA A 29 -20.20 -15.69 27.20
CA ALA A 29 -20.18 -14.23 27.28
C ALA A 29 -21.34 -13.64 28.10
N SER A 30 -21.12 -12.47 28.70
CA SER A 30 -22.12 -11.73 29.48
C SER A 30 -22.44 -10.37 28.86
N GLY A 31 -23.70 -9.93 28.97
CA GLY A 31 -24.16 -8.63 28.50
C GLY A 31 -23.84 -8.35 27.02
N GLU A 32 -23.29 -7.18 26.76
CA GLU A 32 -22.94 -6.66 25.42
C GLU A 32 -21.83 -7.47 24.73
N ALA A 33 -21.01 -8.23 25.47
CA ALA A 33 -19.95 -9.07 24.89
C ALA A 33 -20.49 -10.28 24.10
N LYS A 34 -21.78 -10.61 24.25
CA LYS A 34 -22.43 -11.68 23.49
C LYS A 34 -22.47 -11.40 21.99
N GLU A 35 -22.78 -10.16 21.63
CA GLU A 35 -22.83 -9.76 20.22
C GLU A 35 -21.43 -9.77 19.61
N GLU A 36 -20.43 -9.26 20.33
CA GLU A 36 -19.04 -9.31 19.89
C GLU A 36 -18.53 -10.74 19.71
N ALA A 37 -18.86 -11.65 20.64
CA ALA A 37 -18.55 -13.07 20.51
C ALA A 37 -19.17 -13.70 19.25
N ALA A 38 -20.44 -13.41 18.97
CA ALA A 38 -21.11 -13.89 17.76
C ALA A 38 -20.46 -13.32 16.48
N CYS A 39 -20.14 -12.02 16.49
CA CYS A 39 -19.53 -11.33 15.36
C CYS A 39 -18.11 -11.82 15.06
N ASN A 40 -17.32 -12.15 16.09
CA ASN A 40 -15.98 -12.71 15.90
C ASN A 40 -16.04 -14.07 15.18
N ILE A 41 -17.03 -14.91 15.52
CA ILE A 41 -17.23 -16.18 14.82
C ILE A 41 -17.75 -15.99 13.41
N ALA A 42 -18.68 -15.06 13.19
CA ALA A 42 -19.15 -14.71 11.85
C ALA A 42 -17.99 -14.21 10.96
N LEU A 43 -17.12 -13.35 11.49
CA LEU A 43 -15.91 -12.87 10.81
C LEU A 43 -14.96 -14.02 10.46
N SER A 44 -14.80 -14.97 11.39
CA SER A 44 -13.96 -16.15 11.17
C SER A 44 -14.50 -17.03 10.03
N TYR A 45 -15.83 -17.21 9.95
CA TYR A 45 -16.46 -17.93 8.85
C TYR A 45 -16.31 -17.19 7.51
N VAL A 46 -16.55 -15.87 7.48
CA VAL A 46 -16.32 -15.03 6.28
C VAL A 46 -14.87 -15.12 5.81
N GLY A 47 -13.91 -15.05 6.74
CA GLY A 47 -12.49 -15.21 6.45
C GLY A 47 -12.17 -16.59 5.86
N TYR A 48 -12.71 -17.66 6.44
CA TYR A 48 -12.54 -19.03 5.92
C TYR A 48 -13.07 -19.15 4.48
N CYS A 49 -14.27 -18.63 4.23
CA CYS A 49 -14.87 -18.60 2.90
C CYS A 49 -13.99 -17.88 1.87
N TYR A 50 -13.42 -16.74 2.25
CA TYR A 50 -12.55 -15.97 1.37
C TYR A 50 -11.20 -16.64 1.14
N TYR A 51 -10.47 -17.02 2.20
CA TYR A 51 -9.10 -17.49 2.08
C TYR A 51 -8.98 -18.94 1.59
N VAL A 52 -9.98 -19.79 1.84
CA VAL A 52 -9.96 -21.21 1.44
C VAL A 52 -10.70 -21.46 0.14
N HIS A 53 -11.82 -20.76 -0.07
CA HIS A 53 -12.70 -21.02 -1.21
C HIS A 53 -12.77 -19.86 -2.22
N PHE A 54 -12.10 -18.74 -1.94
CA PHE A 54 -12.17 -17.52 -2.78
C PHE A 54 -13.60 -17.02 -2.98
N VAL A 55 -14.47 -17.23 -1.99
CA VAL A 55 -15.88 -16.81 -2.04
C VAL A 55 -16.06 -15.56 -1.19
N PRO A 56 -16.19 -14.37 -1.80
CA PRO A 56 -16.48 -13.15 -1.07
C PRO A 56 -17.94 -13.16 -0.62
N ILE A 57 -18.17 -13.16 0.70
CA ILE A 57 -19.49 -12.95 1.29
C ILE A 57 -19.46 -11.76 2.25
N PRO A 58 -20.53 -10.96 2.33
CA PRO A 58 -20.58 -9.85 3.27
C PRO A 58 -20.70 -10.35 4.72
N LEU A 59 -19.99 -9.67 5.62
CA LEU A 59 -20.25 -9.77 7.05
C LEU A 59 -21.60 -9.09 7.36
N PRO A 60 -22.39 -9.55 8.35
CA PRO A 60 -23.56 -8.81 8.81
C PRO A 60 -23.20 -7.36 9.20
N ASP A 61 -24.01 -6.38 8.79
CA ASP A 61 -23.70 -4.95 8.98
C ASP A 61 -23.46 -4.58 10.45
N HIS A 62 -24.23 -5.15 11.39
CA HIS A 62 -24.07 -4.92 12.83
C HIS A 62 -22.71 -5.42 13.38
N CYS A 63 -22.09 -6.39 12.71
CA CYS A 63 -20.76 -6.88 13.05
C CYS A 63 -19.63 -6.07 12.40
N GLY A 64 -19.93 -5.25 11.40
CA GLY A 64 -18.95 -4.42 10.73
C GLY A 64 -18.70 -3.14 11.52
N LYS A 65 -17.47 -3.00 12.03
CA LYS A 65 -16.98 -1.78 12.66
C LYS A 65 -15.56 -1.48 12.18
N CYS A 66 -15.25 -0.21 11.95
CA CYS A 66 -13.89 0.24 11.66
C CYS A 66 -13.46 1.33 12.64
N GLN A 67 -12.17 1.37 12.95
CA GLN A 67 -11.60 2.38 13.83
C GLN A 67 -10.94 3.48 12.99
N VAL A 68 -11.42 4.71 13.13
CA VAL A 68 -10.89 5.90 12.45
C VAL A 68 -10.41 6.88 13.53
N GLY A 69 -9.10 6.89 13.77
CA GLY A 69 -8.52 7.60 14.90
C GLY A 69 -9.06 7.06 16.23
N SER A 70 -9.68 7.91 17.03
CA SER A 70 -10.30 7.52 18.31
C SER A 70 -11.78 7.13 18.18
N GLN A 71 -12.34 7.12 16.97
CA GLN A 71 -13.75 6.84 16.73
C GLN A 71 -13.94 5.43 16.17
N THR A 72 -14.96 4.74 16.66
CA THR A 72 -15.46 3.49 16.07
C THR A 72 -16.65 3.84 15.20
N LEU A 73 -16.63 3.45 13.93
CA LEU A 73 -17.71 3.66 12.98
C LEU A 73 -18.32 2.31 12.61
N HIS A 74 -19.65 2.24 12.60
CA HIS A 74 -20.40 1.10 12.07
C HIS A 74 -20.57 1.21 10.55
N VAL A 75 -20.93 0.09 9.91
CA VAL A 75 -21.23 0.09 8.46
C VAL A 75 -22.31 1.12 8.14
N GLY A 76 -22.00 2.01 7.19
CA GLY A 76 -22.90 3.09 6.76
C GLY A 76 -22.75 4.40 7.55
N GLU A 77 -22.02 4.40 8.67
CA GLU A 77 -21.71 5.63 9.39
C GLU A 77 -20.59 6.42 8.71
N SER A 78 -20.64 7.73 8.83
CA SER A 78 -19.61 8.64 8.33
C SER A 78 -19.20 9.58 9.46
N ALA A 79 -17.90 9.81 9.60
CA ALA A 79 -17.37 10.79 10.53
C ALA A 79 -16.61 11.91 9.81
N PRO A 80 -16.77 13.17 10.25
CA PRO A 80 -15.95 14.27 9.75
C PRO A 80 -14.52 14.08 10.26
N VAL A 81 -13.62 13.75 9.35
CA VAL A 81 -12.18 13.72 9.66
C VAL A 81 -11.71 15.17 9.78
N LYS A 82 -11.38 15.61 11.00
CA LYS A 82 -10.72 16.91 11.22
C LYS A 82 -9.26 16.77 10.78
N ILE A 83 -8.96 17.27 9.59
CA ILE A 83 -7.60 17.24 9.05
C ILE A 83 -6.85 18.51 9.46
N PRO A 84 -5.92 18.40 10.42
CA PRO A 84 -4.60 18.99 10.22
C PRO A 84 -3.60 17.84 10.15
N GLN A 85 -3.20 17.45 8.94
CA GLN A 85 -2.14 16.47 8.78
C GLN A 85 -0.83 17.18 9.11
N LYS A 86 -0.38 17.03 10.36
CA LYS A 86 0.94 17.52 10.78
C LYS A 86 2.08 16.75 10.12
N ALA A 87 1.76 15.70 9.37
CA ALA A 87 2.69 14.83 8.69
C ALA A 87 2.45 14.81 7.18
N ALA A 88 3.52 14.57 6.42
CA ALA A 88 3.46 14.32 4.98
C ALA A 88 4.61 13.40 4.55
N ASP A 89 4.33 12.49 3.63
CA ASP A 89 5.35 11.67 2.99
C ASP A 89 5.47 12.07 1.52
N VAL A 90 6.70 12.38 1.10
CA VAL A 90 7.00 12.80 -0.28
C VAL A 90 7.89 11.75 -0.93
N VAL A 91 7.45 11.22 -2.07
CA VAL A 91 8.25 10.30 -2.89
C VAL A 91 8.79 11.06 -4.09
N ILE A 92 10.11 11.15 -4.18
CA ILE A 92 10.81 11.75 -5.32
C ILE A 92 11.28 10.61 -6.22
N VAL A 93 10.81 10.62 -7.47
CA VAL A 93 11.19 9.65 -8.49
C VAL A 93 12.07 10.33 -9.52
N VAL A 94 13.28 9.80 -9.74
CA VAL A 94 14.30 10.40 -10.60
C VAL A 94 14.68 9.43 -11.70
N GLU A 95 14.67 9.93 -12.93
CA GLU A 95 15.24 9.21 -14.06
C GLU A 95 16.76 9.40 -14.10
N GLN A 96 17.48 8.29 -14.05
CA GLN A 96 18.92 8.19 -13.82
C GLN A 96 19.73 8.24 -15.12
N LEU A 97 19.30 9.11 -16.04
CA LEU A 97 20.05 9.44 -17.25
C LEU A 97 21.03 10.57 -16.97
N LYS A 98 22.20 10.54 -17.63
CA LYS A 98 23.27 11.53 -17.42
C LYS A 98 22.80 12.98 -17.59
N ASP A 99 21.88 13.22 -18.52
CA ASP A 99 21.33 14.55 -18.79
C ASP A 99 20.49 15.10 -17.62
N ASN A 100 19.99 14.22 -16.74
CA ASN A 100 19.20 14.59 -15.56
C ASN A 100 20.07 14.83 -14.31
N GLU A 101 21.37 14.57 -14.36
CA GLU A 101 22.26 14.76 -13.20
C GLU A 101 22.32 16.21 -12.74
N ASP A 102 22.42 17.15 -13.68
CA ASP A 102 22.44 18.58 -13.36
C ASP A 102 21.08 19.03 -12.81
N ILE A 103 19.97 18.49 -13.32
CA ILE A 103 18.62 18.75 -12.82
C ILE A 103 18.49 18.23 -11.38
N PHE A 104 18.99 17.03 -11.11
CA PHE A 104 18.96 16.47 -9.76
C PHE A 104 19.73 17.36 -8.78
N ASN A 105 20.98 17.68 -9.10
CA ASN A 105 21.88 18.41 -8.21
C ASN A 105 21.43 19.87 -7.97
N HIS A 106 20.89 20.54 -9.00
CA HIS A 106 20.57 21.97 -8.91
C HIS A 106 19.09 22.28 -8.68
N LEU A 107 18.19 21.33 -8.90
CA LEU A 107 16.74 21.53 -8.70
C LEU A 107 16.18 20.59 -7.64
N ILE A 108 16.34 19.27 -7.81
CA ILE A 108 15.71 18.29 -6.90
C ILE A 108 16.34 18.33 -5.50
N SER A 109 17.66 18.38 -5.42
CA SER A 109 18.39 18.47 -4.15
C SER A 109 17.99 19.70 -3.32
N PRO A 110 17.98 20.93 -3.86
CA PRO A 110 17.48 22.11 -3.14
C PRO A 110 15.97 22.10 -2.86
N LEU A 111 15.17 21.46 -3.73
CA LEU A 111 13.71 21.40 -3.59
C LEU A 111 13.29 20.74 -2.27
N VAL A 112 14.02 19.72 -1.79
CA VAL A 112 13.71 19.06 -0.50
C VAL A 112 13.69 20.05 0.66
N SER A 113 14.67 20.96 0.72
CA SER A 113 14.73 21.98 1.77
C SER A 113 13.61 23.02 1.62
N THR A 114 13.29 23.39 0.38
CA THR A 114 12.19 24.33 0.08
C THR A 114 10.84 23.73 0.50
N LEU A 115 10.55 22.49 0.10
CA LEU A 115 9.33 21.79 0.47
C LEU A 115 9.20 21.61 1.99
N LYS A 116 10.28 21.28 2.69
CA LYS A 116 10.28 21.20 4.17
C LYS A 116 9.84 22.52 4.80
N ASN A 117 10.31 23.65 4.29
CA ASN A 117 9.91 24.97 4.78
C ASN A 117 8.45 25.29 4.44
N ASP A 118 8.02 25.03 3.20
CA ASP A 118 6.62 25.26 2.77
C ASP A 118 5.63 24.43 3.59
N PHE A 119 5.97 23.16 3.88
CA PHE A 119 5.18 22.30 4.75
C PHE A 119 5.13 22.85 6.17
N LYS A 120 6.27 23.28 6.72
CA LYS A 120 6.35 23.87 8.05
C LYS A 120 5.50 25.13 8.18
N GLU A 121 5.49 26.01 7.17
CA GLU A 121 4.63 27.21 7.13
C GLU A 121 3.14 26.86 7.16
N LYS A 122 2.77 25.70 6.61
CA LYS A 122 1.40 25.16 6.66
C LYS A 122 1.08 24.37 7.93
N GLY A 123 2.01 24.31 8.90
CA GLY A 123 1.86 23.57 10.15
C GLY A 123 2.11 22.06 10.03
N ILE A 124 2.71 21.62 8.93
CA ILE A 124 3.09 20.23 8.64
C ILE A 124 4.57 20.09 8.99
N VAL A 125 4.86 19.47 10.14
CA VAL A 125 6.20 19.45 10.75
C VAL A 125 6.89 18.09 10.68
N ASP A 126 6.12 17.03 10.46
CA ASP A 126 6.59 15.64 10.35
C ASP A 126 6.65 15.22 8.87
N VAL A 127 7.68 15.65 8.16
CA VAL A 127 7.79 15.43 6.71
C VAL A 127 8.93 14.48 6.38
N ASN A 128 8.59 13.34 5.78
CA ASN A 128 9.55 12.35 5.32
C ASN A 128 9.71 12.40 3.80
N PHE A 129 10.91 12.07 3.32
CA PHE A 129 11.22 12.05 1.89
C PHE A 129 11.85 10.72 1.51
N ALA A 130 11.28 10.05 0.51
CA ALA A 130 11.87 8.87 -0.11
C ALA A 130 12.41 9.22 -1.49
N LEU A 131 13.50 8.55 -1.89
CA LEU A 131 14.12 8.70 -3.20
C LEU A 131 14.10 7.37 -3.95
N ILE A 132 13.53 7.39 -5.15
CA ILE A 132 13.48 6.26 -6.07
C ILE A 132 14.17 6.65 -7.37
N GLY A 133 15.13 5.85 -7.82
CA GLY A 133 15.77 6.02 -9.11
C GLY A 133 15.28 4.99 -10.13
N TYR A 134 15.19 5.37 -11.40
CA TYR A 134 14.87 4.47 -12.50
C TYR A 134 15.58 4.86 -13.80
N GLY A 135 15.64 3.97 -14.80
CA GLY A 135 16.05 4.33 -16.15
C GLY A 135 17.55 4.45 -16.40
N ALA A 136 18.41 4.06 -15.46
CA ALA A 136 19.84 3.98 -15.76
C ALA A 136 20.11 2.85 -16.80
N PRO A 137 21.15 2.96 -17.63
CA PRO A 137 21.40 2.04 -18.76
C PRO A 137 21.56 0.57 -18.41
N ASP A 138 22.01 0.27 -17.18
CA ASP A 138 22.21 -1.10 -16.66
C ASP A 138 21.22 -1.45 -15.54
N GLN A 139 20.18 -0.62 -15.36
CA GLN A 139 19.21 -0.77 -14.28
C GLN A 139 17.98 -1.53 -14.77
N GLN A 140 17.89 -2.81 -14.39
CA GLN A 140 16.72 -3.63 -14.69
C GLN A 140 15.51 -3.31 -13.80
N TRP A 141 15.75 -2.83 -12.57
CA TRP A 141 14.73 -2.62 -11.54
C TRP A 141 14.88 -1.24 -10.89
N LEU A 142 13.76 -0.70 -10.38
CA LEU A 142 13.75 0.53 -9.60
C LEU A 142 14.73 0.43 -8.41
N SER A 143 15.52 1.49 -8.20
CA SER A 143 16.43 1.60 -7.06
C SER A 143 15.76 2.40 -5.96
N VAL A 144 15.59 1.81 -4.78
CA VAL A 144 15.15 2.52 -3.58
C VAL A 144 16.39 2.92 -2.79
N TYR A 145 16.56 4.22 -2.55
CA TYR A 145 17.71 4.74 -1.82
C TYR A 145 17.44 4.83 -0.32
N THR A 146 18.41 4.39 0.48
CA THR A 146 18.35 4.45 1.94
C THR A 146 19.40 5.41 2.49
N PHE A 147 19.04 6.07 3.58
CA PHE A 147 19.83 7.08 4.29
C PHE A 147 19.80 6.70 5.76
N ASP A 148 20.97 6.47 6.36
CA ASP A 148 21.11 5.96 7.73
C ASP A 148 20.29 4.66 8.00
N GLY A 149 20.19 3.79 6.99
CA GLY A 149 19.43 2.54 7.08
C GLY A 149 17.91 2.67 6.86
N GLU A 150 17.41 3.87 6.59
CA GLU A 150 15.99 4.14 6.40
C GLU A 150 15.70 4.70 4.99
N PHE A 151 14.62 4.25 4.35
CA PHE A 151 14.29 4.65 2.96
C PHE A 151 13.57 6.01 2.87
N ASN A 152 13.10 6.55 4.00
CA ASN A 152 12.28 7.75 4.08
C ASN A 152 13.04 8.96 4.71
N LYS A 153 14.37 8.88 4.78
CA LYS A 153 15.25 9.91 5.36
C LYS A 153 16.03 10.73 4.32
N PHE A 154 15.56 10.81 3.08
CA PHE A 154 16.24 11.62 2.07
C PHE A 154 16.27 13.11 2.48
N SER A 155 17.46 13.70 2.48
CA SER A 155 17.69 15.08 2.95
C SER A 155 17.95 16.08 1.82
N GLY A 156 17.96 15.60 0.57
CA GLY A 156 18.37 16.37 -0.60
C GLY A 156 19.77 16.04 -1.10
N SER A 157 20.59 15.32 -0.34
CA SER A 157 21.88 14.79 -0.82
C SER A 157 21.81 13.28 -0.98
N ALA A 158 22.28 12.76 -2.12
CA ALA A 158 22.39 11.33 -2.39
C ALA A 158 23.72 11.05 -3.09
N GLU A 159 24.78 10.81 -2.33
CA GLU A 159 26.11 10.54 -2.89
C GLU A 159 26.19 9.22 -3.67
N ASN A 160 25.27 8.30 -3.38
CA ASN A 160 25.19 6.97 -3.98
C ASN A 160 24.25 6.87 -5.18
N ILE A 161 23.60 7.97 -5.59
CA ILE A 161 22.79 7.95 -6.82
C ILE A 161 23.72 7.90 -8.04
N TYR A 162 23.36 7.07 -9.01
CA TYR A 162 24.11 6.91 -10.26
C TYR A 162 23.33 7.52 -11.42
N PHE A 163 24.01 8.19 -12.35
CA PHE A 163 23.43 8.69 -13.59
C PHE A 163 24.25 8.18 -14.78
N GLY A 164 23.62 7.37 -15.64
CA GLY A 164 24.28 6.73 -16.77
C GLY A 164 23.93 7.35 -18.11
N LYS A 165 24.85 7.29 -19.08
CA LYS A 165 24.58 7.73 -20.45
C LYS A 165 23.69 6.72 -21.15
N GLU A 166 22.62 7.18 -21.80
CA GLU A 166 21.76 6.32 -22.61
C GLU A 166 22.61 5.48 -23.57
N GLN A 167 22.43 4.15 -23.54
CA GLN A 167 23.08 3.30 -24.51
C GLN A 167 22.48 3.62 -25.87
N GLU A 168 23.28 4.13 -26.81
CA GLU A 168 22.89 4.15 -28.21
C GLU A 168 22.64 2.70 -28.62
N ILE A 169 21.37 2.30 -28.67
CA ILE A 169 20.99 1.06 -29.35
C ILE A 169 21.33 1.33 -30.81
N SER A 170 22.53 0.90 -31.24
CA SER A 170 22.92 1.01 -32.64
C SER A 170 21.84 0.28 -33.42
N LYS A 171 21.01 1.01 -34.16
CA LYS A 171 19.99 0.41 -35.02
C LYS A 171 20.74 -0.65 -35.86
N PRO A 172 20.35 -1.93 -35.81
CA PRO A 172 21.07 -2.96 -36.53
C PRO A 172 21.17 -2.51 -37.98
N LYS A 173 22.39 -2.44 -38.52
CA LYS A 173 22.55 -2.03 -39.90
C LYS A 173 21.80 -3.05 -40.75
N TRP A 174 21.09 -2.60 -41.77
CA TRP A 174 20.33 -3.51 -42.66
C TRP A 174 21.21 -4.62 -43.26
N SER A 175 22.53 -4.39 -43.34
CA SER A 175 23.54 -5.39 -43.69
C SER A 175 23.53 -6.63 -42.80
N ASP A 176 23.24 -6.46 -41.51
CA ASP A 176 23.37 -7.52 -40.50
C ASP A 176 22.15 -8.46 -40.57
N LYS A 177 20.96 -7.90 -40.84
CA LYS A 177 19.73 -8.68 -41.13
C LYS A 177 19.80 -9.48 -42.42
N LEU A 178 20.55 -9.02 -43.44
CA LEU A 178 20.69 -9.72 -44.72
C LEU A 178 21.58 -10.97 -44.63
N GLN A 179 22.44 -11.08 -43.62
CA GLN A 179 23.25 -12.29 -43.40
C GLN A 179 22.46 -13.43 -42.75
N GLU A 180 21.44 -13.11 -41.96
CA GLU A 180 20.56 -14.12 -41.33
C GLU A 180 19.59 -14.75 -42.33
N ILE A 181 19.21 -14.05 -43.41
CA ILE A 181 18.31 -14.56 -44.45
C ILE A 181 19.05 -15.52 -45.43
N LYS A 182 20.39 -15.52 -45.42
CA LYS A 182 21.21 -16.35 -46.31
C LYS A 182 21.70 -17.67 -45.69
N LYS A 183 21.22 -18.04 -44.50
CA LYS A 183 21.40 -19.37 -43.89
C LYS A 183 20.09 -20.13 -43.92
#